data_AF-A0A063C665-F1
#
_entry.id   AF-A0A063C665-F1
#
_cell.length_a   1.000
_cell.length_b   1.000
_cell.length_c   1.000
_cell.angle_alpha   90.00
_cell.angle_beta   90.00
_cell.angle_gamma   90.00
#
_symmetry.space_group_name_H-M   'P 1'
#
loop_
_entity.id
_entity.type
_entity.pdbx_description
1 polymer ?
#
loop_
_entity_poly.entity_id
_entity_poly.type
_entity_poly.pdbx_seq_one_letter_code
_entity_poly.pdbx_strand_id
1 'polypeptide(L)'
;MYTKIAALAGALAIVDQAAAFNVHRGHRHQKKDGVVVWETLVKTVYVTDSPAAQPSKPPSNIDVALDVVAIPTLPAVVDAPVQKAPSSPAAASPAKGGSSSGGSSQGSSKDSSKGSSAGSSASSGGPGFSGKRGLAYNDPLLANLFGAACKNCGWAYSWGKYPGSLDSKYSFVPMLWGLKEVSNWDSAATSAIANGAKALFSFNEPDNRGQADMTPSVAADAHVQYMNKYADKALIGAPAVSNSNLAGEGLDWLKNWVKQCEAKGCKYHFCNVHWYSPASAIDSLFDHIKQAHQICGGKPVWLTEFAPIDASPSQIASFLEQAIPKLESIDYLHAYSYFMVSTDADRLLSSSSSLSTIGQTYASL
;
A
#
# COMPACT_ATOMS: atom_id res chain seq x y z
N MET A 1 -50.23 -17.00 -43.06
CA MET A 1 -49.86 -16.37 -41.77
C MET A 1 -48.49 -16.90 -41.36
N TYR A 2 -47.48 -16.08 -41.62
CA TYR A 2 -46.05 -16.16 -41.25
C TYR A 2 -45.90 -15.80 -39.74
N THR A 3 -44.92 -16.16 -38.90
CA THR A 3 -43.62 -16.86 -38.96
C THR A 3 -43.38 -17.41 -37.55
N LYS A 4 -42.77 -18.60 -37.39
CA LYS A 4 -42.36 -19.11 -36.07
C LYS A 4 -41.15 -18.33 -35.57
N ILE A 5 -41.28 -17.68 -34.42
CA ILE A 5 -40.16 -17.05 -33.68
C ILE A 5 -39.38 -18.17 -32.99
N ALA A 6 -38.11 -18.35 -33.36
CA ALA A 6 -37.19 -19.22 -32.64
C ALA A 6 -36.51 -18.41 -31.54
N ALA A 7 -36.77 -18.75 -30.27
CA ALA A 7 -36.01 -18.25 -29.13
C ALA A 7 -34.75 -19.11 -28.99
N LEU A 8 -33.58 -18.54 -29.25
CA LEU A 8 -32.30 -19.19 -28.98
C LEU A 8 -31.95 -18.94 -27.50
N ALA A 9 -32.17 -19.95 -26.65
CA ALA A 9 -31.68 -19.93 -25.28
C ALA A 9 -30.19 -20.32 -25.28
N GLY A 10 -29.30 -19.32 -25.25
CA GLY A 10 -27.88 -19.53 -25.03
C GLY A 10 -27.59 -19.73 -23.55
N ALA A 11 -27.11 -20.93 -23.19
CA ALA A 11 -26.58 -21.21 -21.86
C ALA A 11 -25.28 -20.41 -21.64
N LEU A 12 -25.27 -19.51 -20.64
CA LEU A 12 -24.03 -18.91 -20.14
C LEU A 12 -23.57 -19.70 -18.91
N ALA A 13 -22.49 -20.45 -19.09
CA ALA A 13 -21.69 -20.94 -17.99
C ALA A 13 -21.03 -19.74 -17.31
N ILE A 14 -21.36 -19.49 -16.04
CA ILE A 14 -20.68 -18.49 -15.20
C ILE A 14 -19.39 -19.14 -14.70
N VAL A 15 -18.27 -18.79 -15.33
CA VAL A 15 -16.97 -18.94 -14.69
C VAL A 15 -16.80 -17.71 -13.81
N ASP A 16 -16.78 -17.93 -12.50
CA ASP A 16 -16.58 -16.89 -11.50
C ASP A 16 -15.11 -16.42 -11.56
N GLN A 17 -14.84 -15.41 -12.39
CA GLN A 17 -13.61 -14.64 -12.29
C GLN A 17 -13.89 -13.51 -11.30
N ALA A 18 -13.38 -13.67 -10.08
CA ALA A 18 -13.26 -12.57 -9.14
C ALA A 18 -12.31 -11.52 -9.74
N ALA A 19 -12.87 -10.56 -10.48
CA ALA A 19 -12.20 -9.33 -10.83
C ALA A 19 -12.14 -8.48 -9.56
N ALA A 20 -10.94 -8.32 -8.99
CA ALA A 20 -10.71 -7.30 -7.98
C ALA A 20 -10.96 -5.94 -8.64
N PHE A 21 -12.08 -5.30 -8.29
CA PHE A 21 -12.41 -3.97 -8.78
C PHE A 21 -11.31 -2.99 -8.33
N ASN A 22 -10.70 -2.33 -9.30
CA ASN A 22 -9.73 -1.25 -9.11
C ASN A 22 -10.45 -0.05 -8.48
N VAL A 23 -10.63 -0.05 -7.16
CA VAL A 23 -11.09 1.11 -6.42
C VAL A 23 -10.02 2.19 -6.53
N HIS A 24 -10.33 3.26 -7.26
CA HIS A 24 -9.49 4.46 -7.33
C HIS A 24 -9.16 4.97 -5.92
N ARG A 25 -7.92 4.80 -5.48
CA ARG A 25 -7.41 5.36 -4.23
C ARG A 25 -6.81 6.73 -4.47
N GLY A 26 -7.60 7.77 -4.22
CA GLY A 26 -7.09 9.12 -4.10
C GLY A 26 -6.61 9.40 -2.69
N HIS A 27 -5.32 9.69 -2.51
CA HIS A 27 -4.85 10.42 -1.33
C HIS A 27 -5.44 11.84 -1.41
N ARG A 28 -6.39 12.15 -0.52
CA ARG A 28 -7.17 13.39 -0.56
C ARG A 28 -6.34 14.57 -0.07
N HIS A 29 -5.70 15.29 -0.98
CA HIS A 29 -5.50 16.73 -0.80
C HIS A 29 -6.84 17.43 -1.09
N GLN A 30 -7.30 18.27 -0.14
CA GLN A 30 -8.59 18.96 -0.20
C GLN A 30 -8.87 19.60 -1.57
N LYS A 31 -9.91 19.13 -2.29
CA LYS A 31 -10.59 19.89 -3.35
C LYS A 31 -12.11 19.67 -3.30
N LYS A 32 -12.80 20.76 -3.64
CA LYS A 32 -14.25 21.04 -3.53
C LYS A 32 -15.12 20.06 -4.34
N ASP A 33 -16.29 19.77 -3.79
CA ASP A 33 -17.26 18.80 -4.33
C ASP A 33 -17.88 19.30 -5.65
N GLY A 34 -17.70 18.50 -6.71
CA GLY A 34 -18.49 18.56 -7.93
C GLY A 34 -19.24 17.24 -8.08
N VAL A 35 -20.57 17.28 -8.09
CA VAL A 35 -21.42 16.10 -8.28
C VAL A 35 -21.49 15.78 -9.78
N VAL A 36 -21.05 14.59 -10.17
CA VAL A 36 -21.26 14.05 -11.52
C VAL A 36 -22.44 13.09 -11.45
N VAL A 37 -23.51 13.41 -12.18
CA VAL A 37 -24.67 12.54 -12.36
C VAL A 37 -24.46 11.74 -13.64
N TRP A 38 -24.55 10.41 -13.55
CA TRP A 38 -24.50 9.53 -14.71
C TRP A 38 -25.93 9.09 -15.05
N GLU A 39 -26.42 9.43 -16.24
CA GLU A 39 -27.63 8.85 -16.82
C GLU A 39 -27.29 7.69 -17.75
N THR A 40 -27.94 6.54 -17.56
CA THR A 40 -27.81 5.38 -18.44
C THR A 40 -28.93 5.41 -19.48
N LEU A 41 -28.61 5.65 -20.74
CA LEU A 41 -29.54 5.57 -21.86
C LEU A 41 -29.54 4.15 -22.45
N VAL A 42 -30.66 3.43 -22.31
CA VAL A 42 -30.89 2.14 -22.97
C VAL A 42 -31.66 2.37 -24.27
N LYS A 43 -31.06 2.04 -25.41
CA LYS A 43 -31.71 2.11 -26.74
C LYS A 43 -31.94 0.70 -27.28
N THR A 44 -33.20 0.28 -27.34
CA THR A 44 -33.60 -1.00 -27.95
C THR A 44 -33.62 -0.86 -29.46
N VAL A 45 -32.85 -1.69 -30.17
CA VAL A 45 -32.87 -1.78 -31.64
C VAL A 45 -33.66 -3.02 -32.04
N TYR A 46 -34.67 -2.84 -32.88
CA TYR A 46 -35.39 -3.95 -33.51
C TYR A 46 -34.75 -4.25 -34.87
N VAL A 47 -34.33 -5.49 -35.09
CA VAL A 47 -33.87 -5.98 -36.40
C VAL A 47 -35.05 -6.69 -37.06
N THR A 48 -35.51 -6.16 -38.19
CA THR A 48 -36.44 -6.85 -39.08
C THR A 48 -35.67 -7.46 -40.24
N ASP A 49 -35.62 -8.78 -40.32
CA ASP A 49 -35.11 -9.49 -41.50
C ASP A 49 -36.04 -9.25 -42.69
N SER A 50 -35.50 -8.70 -43.77
CA SER A 50 -36.15 -8.63 -45.09
C SER A 50 -35.32 -9.46 -46.08
N PRO A 51 -35.94 -10.28 -46.95
CA PRO A 51 -35.23 -11.23 -47.80
C PRO A 51 -34.51 -10.55 -48.97
N ALA A 52 -33.41 -11.20 -49.38
CA ALA A 52 -32.42 -10.73 -50.34
C ALA A 52 -32.97 -10.29 -51.71
N ALA A 53 -32.42 -9.18 -52.22
CA ALA A 53 -32.45 -8.81 -53.63
C ALA A 53 -31.02 -8.60 -54.16
N GLN A 54 -30.80 -9.07 -55.39
CA GLN A 54 -29.54 -9.18 -56.13
C GLN A 54 -28.86 -7.83 -56.49
N PRO A 55 -27.57 -7.85 -56.93
CA PRO A 55 -26.68 -6.70 -56.84
C PRO A 55 -26.82 -5.73 -58.01
N SER A 56 -26.82 -4.43 -57.71
CA SER A 56 -26.62 -3.38 -58.72
C SER A 56 -25.62 -2.31 -58.24
N LYS A 57 -24.84 -1.88 -59.24
CA LYS A 57 -23.68 -0.98 -59.34
C LYS A 57 -23.59 0.22 -58.36
N PRO A 58 -22.38 0.62 -57.91
CA PRO A 58 -22.22 1.71 -56.94
C PRO A 58 -22.37 3.10 -57.58
N PRO A 59 -23.05 4.05 -56.94
CA PRO A 59 -22.84 5.47 -57.16
C PRO A 59 -21.88 6.06 -56.11
N SER A 60 -21.13 7.04 -56.60
CA SER A 60 -20.09 7.83 -55.97
C SER A 60 -20.63 8.87 -54.97
N ASN A 61 -19.77 9.25 -54.03
CA ASN A 61 -19.81 10.43 -53.14
C ASN A 61 -20.83 10.42 -52.00
N ILE A 62 -20.31 10.35 -50.76
CA ILE A 62 -20.97 10.88 -49.57
C ILE A 62 -20.05 11.93 -48.95
N ASP A 63 -20.51 13.18 -49.01
CA ASP A 63 -20.01 14.29 -48.21
C ASP A 63 -20.32 14.02 -46.74
N VAL A 64 -19.28 14.00 -45.89
CA VAL A 64 -19.42 13.95 -44.44
C VAL A 64 -19.29 15.38 -43.91
N ALA A 65 -20.42 15.98 -43.53
CA ALA A 65 -20.45 17.20 -42.73
C ALA A 65 -20.06 16.87 -41.29
N LEU A 66 -18.99 17.50 -40.79
CA LEU A 66 -18.58 17.47 -39.38
C LEU A 66 -19.19 18.66 -38.66
N ASP A 67 -20.11 18.41 -37.73
CA ASP A 67 -20.58 19.43 -36.79
C ASP A 67 -19.51 19.70 -35.73
N VAL A 68 -18.98 20.92 -35.74
CA VAL A 68 -18.02 21.44 -34.75
C VAL A 68 -18.81 22.01 -33.56
N VAL A 69 -18.70 21.38 -32.40
CA VAL A 69 -19.22 21.93 -31.14
C VAL A 69 -18.18 22.89 -30.54
N ALA A 70 -18.55 24.15 -30.39
CA ALA A 70 -17.74 25.23 -29.83
C ALA A 70 -17.55 25.07 -28.30
N ILE A 71 -16.32 25.31 -27.83
CA ILE A 71 -15.95 25.31 -26.41
C ILE A 71 -16.09 26.74 -25.86
N PRO A 72 -16.84 26.99 -24.76
CA PRO A 72 -16.87 28.30 -24.13
C PRO A 72 -15.61 28.53 -23.27
N THR A 73 -15.04 29.72 -23.41
CA THR A 73 -13.91 30.23 -22.63
C THR A 73 -14.34 30.66 -21.22
N LEU A 74 -13.55 30.28 -20.21
CA LEU A 74 -13.74 30.69 -18.80
C LEU A 74 -13.15 32.10 -18.55
N PRO A 75 -13.80 32.95 -17.72
CA PRO A 75 -13.28 34.26 -17.36
C PRO A 75 -12.16 34.19 -16.32
N ALA A 76 -11.28 35.21 -16.36
CA ALA A 76 -10.10 35.37 -15.52
C ALA A 76 -10.41 35.52 -14.02
N VAL A 77 -9.56 34.92 -13.18
CA VAL A 77 -9.62 35.01 -11.72
C VAL A 77 -8.86 36.26 -11.25
N VAL A 78 -9.52 37.09 -10.45
CA VAL A 78 -8.96 38.24 -9.73
C VAL A 78 -8.45 37.81 -8.35
N ASP A 79 -7.30 38.36 -7.95
CA ASP A 79 -6.56 38.03 -6.71
C ASP A 79 -7.05 38.77 -5.45
N ALA A 80 -6.86 38.08 -4.30
CA ALA A 80 -6.62 38.58 -2.93
C ALA A 80 -7.83 39.18 -2.13
N PRO A 81 -7.89 39.08 -0.77
CA PRO A 81 -6.75 39.21 0.15
C PRO A 81 -6.61 38.21 1.32
N VAL A 82 -5.35 38.14 1.76
CA VAL A 82 -4.77 37.40 2.90
C VAL A 82 -5.39 37.85 4.24
N GLN A 83 -5.85 36.88 5.05
CA GLN A 83 -6.19 37.12 6.45
C GLN A 83 -5.07 36.63 7.39
N LYS A 84 -4.78 37.50 8.37
CA LYS A 84 -3.70 37.47 9.35
C LYS A 84 -3.98 36.44 10.45
N ALA A 85 -2.99 35.64 10.83
CA ALA A 85 -3.05 34.75 11.99
C ALA A 85 -3.05 35.52 13.32
N PRO A 86 -3.83 35.10 14.35
CA PRO A 86 -3.70 35.62 15.69
C PRO A 86 -2.58 34.94 16.49
N SER A 87 -1.88 35.78 17.25
CA SER A 87 -0.74 35.52 18.13
C SER A 87 -1.07 34.66 19.36
N SER A 88 -0.16 33.72 19.70
CA SER A 88 -0.11 33.10 21.03
C SER A 88 0.51 34.06 22.06
N PRO A 89 0.03 34.07 23.32
CA PRO A 89 0.75 34.67 24.43
C PRO A 89 1.76 33.70 25.06
N ALA A 90 2.88 34.27 25.51
CA ALA A 90 3.99 33.62 26.19
C ALA A 90 3.86 33.67 27.73
N ALA A 91 4.81 32.97 28.38
CA ALA A 91 5.15 32.90 29.82
C ALA A 91 4.51 31.73 30.60
N ALA A 92 5.20 31.01 31.50
CA ALA A 92 6.35 31.38 32.33
C ALA A 92 7.22 30.17 32.76
N SER A 93 8.51 30.42 33.02
CA SER A 93 9.34 29.62 33.93
C SER A 93 9.11 30.04 35.39
N PRO A 94 9.48 29.20 36.38
CA PRO A 94 10.67 29.57 37.15
C PRO A 94 11.60 28.40 37.59
N ALA A 95 12.89 28.71 37.52
CA ALA A 95 14.00 28.53 38.48
C ALA A 95 14.15 27.27 39.39
N LYS A 96 15.29 26.59 39.16
CA LYS A 96 16.43 26.27 40.06
C LYS A 96 16.23 25.97 41.55
N GLY A 97 16.81 24.83 41.93
CA GLY A 97 17.61 24.54 43.14
C GLY A 97 17.97 23.04 43.11
N GLY A 98 19.18 22.53 43.30
CA GLY A 98 20.46 23.05 43.76
C GLY A 98 21.10 21.97 44.66
N SER A 99 22.23 21.39 44.22
CA SER A 99 23.25 20.64 45.02
C SER A 99 22.83 19.35 45.76
N SER A 100 23.69 18.35 46.01
CA SER A 100 25.10 18.08 45.69
C SER A 100 25.45 16.64 46.11
N SER A 101 26.59 16.15 45.59
CA SER A 101 27.50 15.11 46.13
C SER A 101 26.97 13.68 46.22
N GLY A 102 27.71 12.63 45.87
CA GLY A 102 29.13 12.45 45.54
C GLY A 102 29.44 10.96 45.74
N GLY A 103 30.48 10.42 45.10
CA GLY A 103 30.98 9.09 45.41
C GLY A 103 31.48 8.29 44.22
N SER A 104 32.77 8.47 43.92
CA SER A 104 33.56 7.67 42.98
C SER A 104 33.95 6.30 43.57
N SER A 105 34.05 5.27 42.73
CA SER A 105 35.16 4.26 42.63
C SER A 105 34.63 3.00 41.92
N GLN A 106 35.21 2.51 40.80
CA GLN A 106 36.52 1.89 40.51
C GLN A 106 36.50 0.34 40.60
N GLY A 107 37.00 -0.32 39.53
CA GLY A 107 37.46 -1.72 39.49
C GLY A 107 36.41 -2.74 39.00
N SER A 108 36.52 -3.41 37.84
CA SER A 108 37.56 -4.27 37.24
C SER A 108 37.11 -5.74 37.20
N SER A 109 36.85 -6.20 35.97
CA SER A 109 37.23 -7.50 35.36
C SER A 109 36.84 -8.88 35.94
N LYS A 110 36.37 -9.71 34.97
CA LYS A 110 36.68 -11.14 34.70
C LYS A 110 35.80 -12.27 35.29
N ASP A 111 35.09 -12.90 34.35
CA ASP A 111 35.23 -14.30 33.90
C ASP A 111 34.09 -15.31 34.16
N SER A 112 33.80 -16.00 33.06
CA SER A 112 33.07 -17.22 32.72
C SER A 112 32.48 -18.13 33.80
N SER A 113 31.23 -18.56 33.56
CA SER A 113 30.86 -19.99 33.68
C SER A 113 29.64 -20.36 32.82
N LYS A 114 29.84 -21.41 32.02
CA LYS A 114 28.82 -22.17 31.26
C LYS A 114 27.70 -22.68 32.17
N GLY A 115 26.47 -22.61 31.68
CA GLY A 115 25.32 -23.35 32.17
C GLY A 115 24.28 -23.51 31.06
N SER A 116 24.21 -24.70 30.47
CA SER A 116 23.20 -25.09 29.48
C SER A 116 21.87 -25.40 30.16
N SER A 117 20.77 -24.81 29.70
CA SER A 117 19.45 -25.43 29.81
C SER A 117 18.47 -24.86 28.78
N ALA A 118 18.02 -25.76 27.90
CA ALA A 118 16.66 -25.90 27.36
C ALA A 118 15.92 -24.66 26.84
N GLY A 119 15.83 -24.60 25.50
CA GLY A 119 14.54 -24.58 24.81
C GLY A 119 13.67 -23.34 25.00
N SER A 120 13.95 -22.30 24.25
CA SER A 120 12.93 -21.37 23.78
C SER A 120 13.10 -21.25 22.27
N SER A 121 12.15 -21.80 21.52
CA SER A 121 12.07 -21.58 20.06
C SER A 121 11.99 -20.08 19.83
N ALA A 122 13.12 -19.48 19.45
CA ALA A 122 13.13 -18.20 18.80
C ALA A 122 12.32 -18.37 17.51
N SER A 123 11.16 -17.71 17.43
CA SER A 123 10.47 -17.47 16.16
C SER A 123 11.50 -17.01 15.14
N SER A 124 11.56 -17.66 13.99
CA SER A 124 12.42 -17.35 12.84
C SER A 124 12.33 -15.84 12.53
N GLY A 125 13.27 -15.10 13.12
CA GLY A 125 13.23 -13.64 13.14
C GLY A 125 13.56 -13.10 11.75
N GLY A 126 12.64 -12.33 11.19
CA GLY A 126 12.90 -11.42 10.09
C GLY A 126 13.95 -10.33 10.48
N PRO A 127 13.88 -9.11 9.93
CA PRO A 127 14.91 -8.05 10.00
C PRO A 127 15.41 -7.55 11.37
N GLY A 128 15.11 -8.24 12.47
CA GLY A 128 15.35 -7.78 13.83
C GLY A 128 14.29 -6.81 14.32
N PHE A 129 13.09 -6.76 13.71
CA PHE A 129 11.93 -6.12 14.32
C PHE A 129 11.42 -6.94 15.50
N SER A 130 10.73 -6.29 16.45
CA SER A 130 10.09 -6.95 17.59
C SER A 130 8.78 -7.65 17.20
N GLY A 131 8.79 -8.42 16.10
CA GLY A 131 7.63 -9.07 15.50
C GLY A 131 7.43 -8.74 14.02
N LYS A 132 6.54 -9.49 13.36
CA LYS A 132 6.18 -9.29 11.94
C LYS A 132 5.19 -8.13 11.74
N ARG A 133 4.43 -7.78 12.78
CA ARG A 133 3.30 -6.85 12.67
C ARG A 133 3.74 -5.38 12.60
N GLY A 134 3.14 -4.64 11.68
CA GLY A 134 3.48 -3.26 11.35
C GLY A 134 2.35 -2.27 11.56
N LEU A 135 2.72 -0.99 11.43
CA LEU A 135 1.84 0.17 11.50
C LEU A 135 1.93 0.96 10.18
N ALA A 136 0.99 0.77 9.27
CA ALA A 136 0.77 1.65 8.12
C ALA A 136 0.00 2.89 8.60
N TYR A 137 0.53 4.11 8.44
CA TYR A 137 -0.10 5.31 9.00
C TYR A 137 0.09 6.57 8.15
N ASN A 138 -0.85 7.51 8.27
CA ASN A 138 -0.66 8.89 7.80
C ASN A 138 -0.36 9.84 8.97
N ASP A 139 -1.03 9.64 10.11
CA ASP A 139 -0.84 10.44 11.32
C ASP A 139 0.02 9.68 12.35
N PRO A 140 1.24 10.15 12.68
CA PRO A 140 2.10 9.50 13.65
C PRO A 140 1.52 9.47 15.08
N LEU A 141 0.65 10.41 15.44
CA LEU A 141 0.01 10.41 16.76
C LEU A 141 -1.00 9.27 16.87
N LEU A 142 -1.74 9.01 15.80
CA LEU A 142 -2.64 7.84 15.73
C LEU A 142 -1.84 6.53 15.71
N ALA A 143 -0.71 6.48 15.01
CA ALA A 143 0.21 5.35 15.04
C ALA A 143 0.72 5.07 16.46
N ASN A 144 1.11 6.11 17.20
CA ASN A 144 1.57 5.99 18.58
C ASN A 144 0.45 5.48 19.50
N LEU A 145 -0.76 6.04 19.37
CA LEU A 145 -1.94 5.59 20.12
C LEU A 145 -2.23 4.11 19.88
N PHE A 146 -2.35 3.70 18.61
CA PHE A 146 -2.66 2.33 18.26
C PHE A 146 -1.53 1.38 18.70
N GLY A 147 -0.28 1.73 18.39
CA GLY A 147 0.87 0.91 18.71
C GLY A 147 1.05 0.72 20.23
N ALA A 148 0.66 1.69 21.06
CA ALA A 148 0.69 1.53 22.52
C ALA A 148 -0.20 0.37 23.02
N ALA A 149 -1.26 0.04 22.28
CA ALA A 149 -2.14 -1.09 22.55
C ALA A 149 -1.69 -2.39 21.85
N CYS A 150 -0.87 -2.30 20.80
CA CYS A 150 -0.40 -3.45 20.01
C CYS A 150 1.01 -3.90 20.44
N LYS A 151 1.10 -4.85 21.39
CA LYS A 151 2.39 -5.35 21.91
C LYS A 151 3.26 -6.04 20.86
N ASN A 152 2.65 -6.61 19.83
CA ASN A 152 3.32 -7.35 18.76
C ASN A 152 3.70 -6.45 17.57
N CYS A 153 3.35 -5.16 17.60
CA CYS A 153 3.69 -4.20 16.54
C CYS A 153 5.10 -3.64 16.75
N GLY A 154 6.01 -3.93 15.81
CA GLY A 154 7.44 -3.61 15.95
C GLY A 154 8.02 -2.62 14.94
N TRP A 155 7.28 -2.31 13.88
CA TRP A 155 7.74 -1.44 12.81
C TRP A 155 6.59 -0.59 12.25
N ALA A 156 6.92 0.46 11.51
CA ALA A 156 5.95 1.37 10.94
C ALA A 156 6.42 1.96 9.61
N TYR A 157 5.48 2.36 8.76
CA TYR A 157 5.75 3.15 7.55
C TYR A 157 4.55 4.04 7.20
N SER A 158 4.80 5.09 6.42
CA SER A 158 3.80 6.14 6.15
C SER A 158 3.67 6.52 4.68
N TRP A 159 4.08 5.65 3.77
CA TRP A 159 4.26 5.95 2.34
C TRP A 159 5.25 7.10 2.06
N GLY A 160 5.83 7.70 3.10
CA GLY A 160 6.79 8.79 3.02
C GLY A 160 8.18 8.39 3.50
N LYS A 161 9.09 9.35 3.41
CA LYS A 161 10.49 9.21 3.80
C LYS A 161 10.81 9.66 5.23
N TYR A 162 9.84 10.27 5.93
CA TYR A 162 10.01 10.80 7.29
C TYR A 162 8.99 10.22 8.26
N PRO A 163 9.39 9.96 9.52
CA PRO A 163 8.51 9.36 10.52
C PRO A 163 7.49 10.34 11.12
N GLY A 164 7.71 11.65 11.00
CA GLY A 164 6.98 12.64 11.78
C GLY A 164 7.29 12.49 13.28
N SER A 165 6.27 12.55 14.13
CA SER A 165 6.38 12.37 15.59
C SER A 165 6.18 10.92 16.06
N LEU A 166 6.43 9.94 15.19
CA LEU A 166 6.34 8.53 15.56
C LEU A 166 7.32 8.23 16.71
N ASP A 167 6.85 7.45 17.69
CA ASP A 167 7.67 6.99 18.81
C ASP A 167 8.85 6.16 18.29
N SER A 168 10.05 6.56 18.71
CA SER A 168 11.33 5.94 18.31
C SER A 168 11.46 4.45 18.65
N LYS A 169 10.59 3.90 19.52
CA LYS A 169 10.58 2.46 19.80
C LYS A 169 10.14 1.62 18.60
N TYR A 170 9.37 2.18 17.66
CA TYR A 170 8.99 1.49 16.43
C TYR A 170 10.06 1.70 15.36
N SER A 171 10.48 0.63 14.69
CA SER A 171 11.41 0.77 13.57
C SER A 171 10.68 1.39 12.37
N PHE A 172 10.90 2.68 12.12
CA PHE A 172 10.38 3.34 10.93
C PHE A 172 11.09 2.85 9.66
N VAL A 173 10.32 2.60 8.61
CA VAL A 173 10.80 2.18 7.29
C VAL A 173 10.49 3.28 6.26
N PRO A 174 11.48 4.11 5.88
CA PRO A 174 11.31 5.11 4.83
C PRO A 174 10.96 4.49 3.48
N MET A 175 10.06 5.13 2.74
CA MET A 175 9.69 4.74 1.39
C MET A 175 10.06 5.83 0.38
N LEU A 176 10.70 5.43 -0.71
CA LEU A 176 10.73 6.22 -1.93
C LEU A 176 9.50 5.83 -2.75
N TRP A 177 8.43 6.61 -2.59
CA TRP A 177 7.10 6.26 -3.13
C TRP A 177 7.08 6.17 -4.66
N GLY A 178 7.74 7.10 -5.36
CA GLY A 178 7.77 7.15 -6.82
C GLY A 178 8.78 8.18 -7.32
N LEU A 179 8.83 8.37 -8.64
CA LEU A 179 9.77 9.32 -9.26
C LEU A 179 9.44 10.78 -8.96
N LYS A 180 8.22 11.10 -8.53
CA LYS A 180 7.81 12.45 -8.15
C LYS A 180 8.35 12.83 -6.76
N GLU A 181 8.82 11.86 -5.98
CA GLU A 181 9.19 12.00 -4.57
C GLU A 181 10.71 11.88 -4.31
N VAL A 182 11.51 11.81 -5.37
CA VAL A 182 12.99 11.64 -5.32
C VAL A 182 13.71 12.80 -4.65
N SER A 183 13.10 13.98 -4.62
CA SER A 183 13.68 15.17 -3.97
C SER A 183 14.01 14.87 -2.51
N ASN A 184 15.25 15.16 -2.10
CA ASN A 184 15.78 14.89 -0.76
C ASN A 184 15.78 13.42 -0.31
N TRP A 185 15.53 12.46 -1.21
CA TRP A 185 15.54 11.02 -0.85
C TRP A 185 16.88 10.60 -0.25
N ASP A 186 18.00 11.04 -0.83
CA ASP A 186 19.33 10.65 -0.38
C ASP A 186 19.62 11.05 1.07
N SER A 187 19.34 12.32 1.39
CA SER A 187 19.48 12.86 2.74
C SER A 187 18.54 12.16 3.72
N ALA A 188 17.27 11.94 3.34
CA ALA A 188 16.29 11.29 4.20
C ALA A 188 16.66 9.83 4.51
N ALA A 189 17.02 9.03 3.50
CA ALA A 189 17.41 7.64 3.67
C ALA A 189 18.72 7.51 4.47
N THR A 190 19.72 8.34 4.19
CA THR A 190 20.98 8.35 4.95
C THR A 190 20.75 8.71 6.42
N SER A 191 19.95 9.73 6.70
CA SER A 191 19.59 10.14 8.06
C SER A 191 18.80 9.04 8.78
N ALA A 192 17.83 8.41 8.11
CA ALA A 192 17.05 7.33 8.69
C ALA A 192 17.93 6.13 9.06
N ILE A 193 18.84 5.71 8.18
CA ILE A 193 19.81 4.63 8.46
C ILE A 193 20.69 4.99 9.65
N ALA A 194 21.22 6.23 9.70
CA ALA A 194 22.02 6.71 10.82
C ALA A 194 21.26 6.69 12.15
N ASN A 195 19.93 6.87 12.10
CA ASN A 195 19.01 6.80 13.24
C ASN A 195 18.43 5.39 13.47
N GLY A 196 19.00 4.34 12.85
CA GLY A 196 18.67 2.95 13.14
C GLY A 196 17.58 2.33 12.27
N ALA A 197 17.17 2.96 11.17
CA ALA A 197 16.27 2.33 10.20
C ALA A 197 16.91 1.06 9.62
N LYS A 198 16.21 -0.07 9.76
CA LYS A 198 16.72 -1.40 9.37
C LYS A 198 16.41 -1.75 7.91
N ALA A 199 15.45 -1.05 7.31
CA ALA A 199 15.01 -1.27 5.95
C ALA A 199 14.61 0.03 5.25
N LEU A 200 14.58 -0.01 3.92
CA LEU A 200 14.03 1.01 3.03
C LEU A 200 13.11 0.35 2.01
N PHE A 201 11.98 0.99 1.68
CA PHE A 201 11.08 0.55 0.61
C PHE A 201 11.29 1.35 -0.67
N SER A 202 11.27 0.65 -1.80
CA SER A 202 11.08 1.26 -3.11
C SER A 202 9.61 1.21 -3.55
N PHE A 203 9.33 1.95 -4.60
CA PHE A 203 8.07 2.46 -5.14
C PHE A 203 6.75 1.76 -4.78
N ASN A 204 5.72 2.58 -4.54
CA ASN A 204 4.38 2.17 -4.16
C ASN A 204 3.49 1.96 -5.39
N GLU A 205 3.05 0.73 -5.60
CA GLU A 205 2.18 0.31 -6.71
C GLU A 205 2.60 0.92 -8.06
N PRO A 206 3.85 0.70 -8.52
CA PRO A 206 4.26 1.15 -9.85
C PRO A 206 3.43 0.51 -10.97
N ASP A 207 2.77 -0.61 -10.69
CA ASP A 207 1.84 -1.30 -11.56
C ASP A 207 0.49 -0.58 -11.71
N ASN A 208 0.19 0.39 -10.86
CA ASN A 208 -1.09 1.09 -10.84
C ASN A 208 -0.95 2.54 -11.34
N ARG A 209 -1.74 2.91 -12.36
CA ARG A 209 -1.74 4.26 -12.97
C ARG A 209 -2.14 5.38 -12.01
N GLY A 210 -2.88 5.04 -10.94
CA GLY A 210 -3.25 6.00 -9.90
C GLY A 210 -2.15 6.24 -8.85
N GLN A 211 -1.04 5.51 -8.92
CA GLN A 211 -0.01 5.42 -7.90
C GLN A 211 1.35 5.87 -8.49
N ALA A 212 2.44 5.12 -8.27
CA ALA A 212 3.74 5.51 -8.79
C ALA A 212 3.81 5.49 -10.33
N ASP A 213 2.98 4.67 -10.99
CA ASP A 213 2.81 4.57 -12.45
C ASP A 213 4.15 4.46 -13.20
N MET A 214 4.79 3.29 -13.08
CA MET A 214 6.12 3.04 -13.64
C MET A 214 6.16 1.71 -14.36
N THR A 215 6.75 1.69 -15.57
CA THR A 215 7.05 0.42 -16.22
C THR A 215 8.12 -0.35 -15.45
N PRO A 216 8.16 -1.69 -15.56
CA PRO A 216 9.19 -2.51 -14.90
C PRO A 216 10.63 -2.07 -15.20
N SER A 217 10.92 -1.68 -16.44
CA SER A 217 12.26 -1.23 -16.86
C SER A 217 12.65 0.09 -16.20
N VAL A 218 11.73 1.07 -16.19
CA VAL A 218 11.95 2.38 -15.55
C VAL A 218 12.11 2.24 -14.04
N ALA A 219 11.30 1.39 -13.40
CA ALA A 219 11.44 1.09 -11.98
C ALA A 219 12.76 0.39 -11.66
N ALA A 220 13.26 -0.50 -12.51
CA ALA A 220 14.57 -1.11 -12.31
C ALA A 220 15.72 -0.08 -12.43
N ASP A 221 15.69 0.83 -13.41
CA ASP A 221 16.68 1.91 -13.53
C ASP A 221 16.67 2.84 -12.30
N ALA A 222 15.47 3.24 -11.88
CA ALA A 222 15.29 4.07 -10.70
C ALA A 222 15.75 3.35 -9.41
N HIS A 223 15.50 2.05 -9.29
CA HIS A 223 15.97 1.25 -8.15
C HIS A 223 17.50 1.22 -8.08
N VAL A 224 18.17 1.01 -9.22
CA VAL A 224 19.63 1.07 -9.31
C VAL A 224 20.15 2.44 -8.89
N GLN A 225 19.53 3.51 -9.39
CA GLN A 225 19.95 4.88 -9.11
C GLN A 225 19.76 5.29 -7.65
N TYR A 226 18.61 4.96 -7.06
CA TYR A 226 18.19 5.53 -5.78
C TYR A 226 18.31 4.59 -4.58
N MET A 227 18.32 3.26 -4.81
CA MET A 227 18.24 2.27 -3.73
C MET A 227 19.54 1.46 -3.55
N ASN A 228 20.21 1.07 -4.64
CA ASN A 228 21.35 0.13 -4.57
C ASN A 228 22.46 0.53 -3.59
N LYS A 229 22.77 1.82 -3.48
CA LYS A 229 23.84 2.34 -2.61
C LYS A 229 23.61 2.09 -1.11
N TYR A 230 22.39 1.71 -0.72
CA TYR A 230 22.03 1.43 0.67
C TYR A 230 22.02 -0.06 0.99
N ALA A 231 22.17 -0.94 0.01
CA ALA A 231 22.01 -2.37 0.19
C ALA A 231 23.02 -3.00 1.17
N ASP A 232 24.18 -2.37 1.36
CA ASP A 232 25.20 -2.82 2.31
C ASP A 232 25.01 -2.20 3.72
N LYS A 233 23.95 -1.39 3.91
CA LYS A 233 23.66 -0.62 5.14
C LYS A 233 22.29 -0.90 5.74
N ALA A 234 21.32 -1.27 4.91
CA ALA A 234 19.95 -1.59 5.32
C ALA A 234 19.34 -2.62 4.35
N LEU A 235 18.30 -3.32 4.80
CA LEU A 235 17.51 -4.15 3.90
C LEU A 235 16.76 -3.26 2.90
N ILE A 236 16.60 -3.76 1.67
CA ILE A 236 16.03 -2.99 0.56
C ILE A 236 14.86 -3.80 0.02
N GLY A 237 13.65 -3.26 0.13
CA GLY A 237 12.46 -3.85 -0.46
C GLY A 237 12.40 -3.56 -1.95
N ALA A 238 11.92 -4.53 -2.72
CA ALA A 238 11.45 -4.31 -4.08
C ALA A 238 10.23 -3.37 -4.10
N PRO A 239 9.80 -2.86 -5.27
CA PRO A 239 8.56 -2.11 -5.37
C PRO A 239 7.37 -2.93 -4.86
N ALA A 240 6.43 -2.27 -4.19
CA ALA A 240 5.23 -2.91 -3.67
C ALA A 240 4.16 -2.97 -4.76
N VAL A 241 3.81 -4.18 -5.22
CA VAL A 241 2.80 -4.36 -6.27
C VAL A 241 1.42 -4.63 -5.70
N SER A 242 0.37 -4.28 -6.45
CA SER A 242 -1.01 -4.65 -6.11
C SER A 242 -1.26 -6.17 -6.26
N ASN A 243 -2.46 -6.61 -5.87
CA ASN A 243 -2.97 -7.95 -6.18
C ASN A 243 -3.82 -7.99 -7.47
N SER A 244 -3.69 -7.01 -8.36
CA SER A 244 -4.35 -7.02 -9.68
C SER A 244 -3.96 -8.25 -10.49
N ASN A 245 -4.92 -8.79 -11.23
CA ASN A 245 -4.73 -9.89 -12.17
C ASN A 245 -4.74 -9.43 -13.64
N LEU A 246 -4.76 -8.12 -13.88
CA LEU A 246 -4.66 -7.56 -15.23
C LEU A 246 -3.24 -7.74 -15.77
N ALA A 247 -3.14 -7.94 -17.09
CA ALA A 247 -1.85 -8.07 -17.76
C ALA A 247 -1.00 -6.80 -17.56
N GLY A 248 0.26 -6.97 -17.18
CA GLY A 248 1.16 -5.87 -16.85
C GLY A 248 0.93 -5.25 -15.47
N GLU A 249 0.04 -5.79 -14.63
CA GLU A 249 -0.18 -5.35 -13.25
C GLU A 249 0.19 -6.43 -12.23
N GLY A 250 0.21 -6.09 -10.94
CA GLY A 250 0.39 -7.02 -9.83
C GLY A 250 1.60 -7.95 -9.97
N LEU A 251 1.37 -9.25 -9.85
CA LEU A 251 2.45 -10.25 -9.94
C LEU A 251 3.03 -10.39 -11.35
N ASP A 252 2.28 -10.06 -12.41
CA ASP A 252 2.82 -10.03 -13.77
C ASP A 252 3.80 -8.87 -13.92
N TRP A 253 3.46 -7.70 -13.38
CA TRP A 253 4.41 -6.57 -13.30
C TRP A 253 5.66 -6.96 -12.50
N LEU A 254 5.49 -7.57 -11.33
CA LEU A 254 6.60 -7.97 -10.46
C LEU A 254 7.56 -8.94 -11.17
N LYS A 255 7.01 -9.94 -11.87
CA LYS A 255 7.80 -10.90 -12.65
C LYS A 255 8.62 -10.21 -13.74
N ASN A 256 8.03 -9.25 -14.43
CA ASN A 256 8.73 -8.47 -15.44
C ASN A 256 9.80 -7.56 -14.80
N TRP A 257 9.54 -6.98 -13.63
CA TRP A 257 10.51 -6.14 -12.92
C TRP A 257 11.71 -6.95 -12.43
N VAL A 258 11.50 -8.15 -11.87
CA VAL A 258 12.60 -9.03 -11.45
C VAL A 258 13.54 -9.32 -12.61
N LYS A 259 13.01 -9.64 -13.80
CA LYS A 259 13.82 -9.84 -15.01
C LYS A 259 14.61 -8.59 -15.42
N GLN A 260 13.98 -7.41 -15.38
CA GLN A 260 14.69 -6.16 -15.67
C GLN A 260 15.76 -5.87 -14.63
N CYS A 261 15.51 -6.20 -13.36
CA CYS A 261 16.44 -6.00 -12.27
C CYS A 261 17.66 -6.91 -12.33
N GLU A 262 17.50 -8.16 -12.75
CA GLU A 262 18.63 -9.05 -13.03
C GLU A 262 19.52 -8.48 -14.13
N ALA A 263 18.93 -7.95 -15.21
CA ALA A 263 19.67 -7.35 -16.31
C ALA A 263 20.36 -6.03 -15.94
N LYS A 264 19.76 -5.22 -15.06
CA LYS A 264 20.25 -3.88 -14.69
C LYS A 264 21.07 -3.87 -13.39
N GLY A 265 21.11 -4.98 -12.65
CA GLY A 265 21.89 -5.12 -11.42
C GLY A 265 21.24 -4.47 -10.19
N CYS A 266 19.93 -4.61 -10.01
CA CYS A 266 19.27 -4.15 -8.79
C CYS A 266 19.74 -4.94 -7.56
N LYS A 267 19.91 -4.25 -6.43
CA LYS A 267 20.13 -4.85 -5.12
C LYS A 267 18.84 -4.74 -4.29
N TYR A 268 18.25 -5.89 -3.94
CA TYR A 268 17.08 -5.98 -3.09
C TYR A 268 17.09 -7.29 -2.27
N HIS A 269 16.47 -7.23 -1.09
CA HIS A 269 16.54 -8.24 -0.05
C HIS A 269 15.22 -8.98 0.14
N PHE A 270 14.09 -8.32 -0.14
CA PHE A 270 12.74 -8.87 0.00
C PHE A 270 11.80 -8.22 -1.02
N CYS A 271 10.64 -8.84 -1.25
CA CYS A 271 9.59 -8.30 -2.12
C CYS A 271 8.40 -7.80 -1.32
N ASN A 272 7.87 -6.65 -1.75
CA ASN A 272 6.68 -6.05 -1.15
C ASN A 272 5.46 -6.38 -2.00
N VAL A 273 4.35 -6.67 -1.34
CA VAL A 273 3.06 -6.90 -1.99
C VAL A 273 1.92 -6.32 -1.19
N HIS A 274 0.86 -5.95 -1.89
CA HIS A 274 -0.40 -5.51 -1.33
C HIS A 274 -1.52 -6.49 -1.66
N TRP A 275 -2.51 -6.59 -0.78
CA TRP A 275 -3.68 -7.42 -1.04
C TRP A 275 -4.98 -6.78 -0.58
N TYR A 276 -5.94 -6.68 -1.50
CA TYR A 276 -7.28 -6.21 -1.24
C TYR A 276 -8.28 -7.06 -2.02
N SER A 277 -9.14 -7.78 -1.32
CA SER A 277 -10.22 -8.57 -1.92
C SER A 277 -11.31 -8.83 -0.87
N PRO A 278 -12.49 -9.33 -1.24
CA PRO A 278 -13.52 -9.70 -0.27
C PRO A 278 -12.98 -10.67 0.78
N ALA A 279 -13.51 -10.62 2.01
CA ALA A 279 -13.07 -11.48 3.11
C ALA A 279 -13.19 -12.99 2.78
N SER A 280 -14.14 -13.37 1.92
CA SER A 280 -14.32 -14.74 1.44
C SER A 280 -13.16 -15.26 0.58
N ALA A 281 -12.34 -14.36 0.01
CA ALA A 281 -11.21 -14.70 -0.85
C ALA A 281 -9.90 -14.87 -0.07
N ILE A 282 -9.94 -15.14 1.24
CA ILE A 282 -8.76 -15.21 2.12
C ILE A 282 -7.66 -16.13 1.60
N ASP A 283 -7.97 -17.23 0.92
CA ASP A 283 -6.94 -18.12 0.36
C ASP A 283 -6.10 -17.43 -0.73
N SER A 284 -6.70 -16.50 -1.49
CA SER A 284 -5.96 -15.70 -2.48
C SER A 284 -4.88 -14.82 -1.86
N LEU A 285 -5.02 -14.40 -0.59
CA LEU A 285 -3.98 -13.66 0.12
C LEU A 285 -2.71 -14.52 0.27
N PHE A 286 -2.88 -15.76 0.71
CA PHE A 286 -1.77 -16.67 0.93
C PHE A 286 -1.15 -17.15 -0.38
N ASP A 287 -1.97 -17.39 -1.40
CA ASP A 287 -1.47 -17.71 -2.75
C ASP A 287 -0.68 -16.54 -3.34
N HIS A 288 -1.13 -15.30 -3.14
CA HIS A 288 -0.42 -14.11 -3.61
C HIS A 288 0.95 -13.96 -2.93
N ILE A 289 1.02 -14.12 -1.60
CA ILE A 289 2.29 -14.08 -0.84
C ILE A 289 3.24 -15.19 -1.31
N LYS A 290 2.74 -16.42 -1.50
CA LYS A 290 3.52 -17.57 -1.96
C LYS A 290 4.08 -17.35 -3.36
N GLN A 291 3.27 -16.84 -4.29
CA GLN A 291 3.69 -16.57 -5.67
C GLN A 291 4.73 -15.44 -5.72
N ALA A 292 4.56 -14.37 -4.94
CA ALA A 292 5.55 -13.30 -4.84
C ALA A 292 6.91 -13.83 -4.35
N HIS A 293 6.92 -14.69 -3.34
CA HIS A 293 8.13 -15.36 -2.85
C HIS A 293 8.84 -16.15 -3.96
N GLN A 294 8.08 -16.90 -4.77
CA GLN A 294 8.61 -17.67 -5.90
C GLN A 294 9.16 -16.76 -7.02
N ILE A 295 8.41 -15.72 -7.40
CA ILE A 295 8.81 -14.76 -8.44
C ILE A 295 10.12 -14.07 -8.05
N CYS A 296 10.29 -13.75 -6.77
CA CYS A 296 11.47 -13.08 -6.25
C CYS A 296 12.64 -14.03 -5.93
N GLY A 297 12.66 -15.22 -6.52
CA GLY A 297 13.76 -16.18 -6.39
C GLY A 297 13.91 -16.74 -4.98
N GLY A 298 12.81 -16.92 -4.25
CA GLY A 298 12.81 -17.43 -2.88
C GLY A 298 13.22 -16.39 -1.84
N LYS A 299 13.26 -15.09 -2.18
CA LYS A 299 13.48 -14.03 -1.20
C LYS A 299 12.26 -13.86 -0.29
N PRO A 300 12.46 -13.39 0.95
CA PRO A 300 11.35 -13.07 1.85
C PRO A 300 10.35 -12.08 1.24
N VAL A 301 9.11 -12.13 1.73
CA VAL A 301 8.00 -11.24 1.36
C VAL A 301 7.59 -10.39 2.54
N TRP A 302 7.21 -9.15 2.26
CA TRP A 302 6.56 -8.25 3.20
C TRP A 302 5.20 -7.84 2.62
N LEU A 303 4.15 -8.11 3.39
CA LEU A 303 2.77 -7.74 3.04
C LEU A 303 2.51 -6.33 3.59
N THR A 304 2.99 -5.31 2.88
CA THR A 304 2.98 -3.93 3.38
C THR A 304 1.58 -3.35 3.50
N GLU A 305 0.62 -3.92 2.74
CA GLU A 305 -0.80 -3.60 2.88
C GLU A 305 -1.66 -4.84 2.74
N PHE A 306 -2.63 -5.01 3.64
CA PHE A 306 -3.77 -5.89 3.38
C PHE A 306 -5.03 -5.44 4.10
N ALA A 307 -6.18 -5.56 3.44
CA ALA A 307 -7.48 -5.44 4.08
C ALA A 307 -8.58 -6.11 3.23
N PRO A 308 -9.60 -6.71 3.85
CA PRO A 308 -10.83 -7.05 3.15
C PRO A 308 -11.50 -5.80 2.58
N ILE A 309 -12.06 -5.90 1.38
CA ILE A 309 -12.95 -4.87 0.81
C ILE A 309 -14.42 -5.26 0.96
N ASP A 310 -15.31 -4.28 0.90
CA ASP A 310 -16.77 -4.45 0.95
C ASP A 310 -17.24 -5.30 2.15
N ALA A 311 -16.58 -5.14 3.28
CA ALA A 311 -16.80 -5.92 4.49
C ALA A 311 -17.18 -5.01 5.67
N SER A 312 -18.16 -5.43 6.46
CA SER A 312 -18.49 -4.78 7.73
C SER A 312 -17.37 -4.97 8.77
N PRO A 313 -17.28 -4.11 9.81
CA PRO A 313 -16.25 -4.25 10.83
C PRO A 313 -16.19 -5.61 11.52
N SER A 314 -17.34 -6.29 11.71
CA SER A 314 -17.38 -7.64 12.26
C SER A 314 -16.82 -8.69 11.30
N GLN A 315 -17.14 -8.60 10.00
CA GLN A 315 -16.56 -9.47 8.98
C GLN A 315 -15.05 -9.29 8.87
N ILE A 316 -14.56 -8.05 8.98
CA ILE A 316 -13.12 -7.76 9.00
C ILE A 316 -12.46 -8.36 10.26
N ALA A 317 -13.07 -8.22 11.44
CA ALA A 317 -12.55 -8.82 12.66
C ALA A 317 -12.45 -10.36 12.53
N SER A 318 -13.49 -11.04 12.06
CA SER A 318 -13.48 -12.49 11.83
C SER A 318 -12.50 -12.93 10.73
N PHE A 319 -12.24 -12.08 9.74
CA PHE A 319 -11.17 -12.31 8.77
C PHE A 319 -9.80 -12.25 9.45
N LEU A 320 -9.54 -11.26 10.31
CA LEU A 320 -8.26 -11.11 11.01
C LEU A 320 -7.97 -12.28 11.96
N GLU A 321 -8.99 -12.79 12.66
CA GLU A 321 -8.89 -13.98 13.52
C GLU A 321 -8.39 -15.22 12.76
N GLN A 322 -8.71 -15.32 11.46
CA GLN A 322 -8.22 -16.40 10.60
C GLN A 322 -6.90 -16.06 9.91
N ALA A 323 -6.73 -14.82 9.48
CA ALA A 323 -5.60 -14.39 8.68
C ALA A 323 -4.32 -14.30 9.52
N ILE A 324 -4.36 -13.66 10.69
CA ILE A 324 -3.17 -13.37 11.48
C ILE A 324 -2.41 -14.63 11.91
N PRO A 325 -3.04 -15.66 12.50
CA PRO A 325 -2.32 -16.88 12.87
C PRO A 325 -1.64 -17.56 11.68
N LYS A 326 -2.29 -17.54 10.50
CA LYS A 326 -1.70 -18.06 9.26
C LYS A 326 -0.53 -17.19 8.80
N LEU A 327 -0.65 -15.86 8.79
CA LEU A 327 0.45 -14.95 8.45
C LEU A 327 1.66 -15.15 9.37
N GLU A 328 1.44 -15.28 10.68
CA GLU A 328 2.51 -15.52 11.65
C GLU A 328 3.23 -16.85 11.39
N SER A 329 2.52 -17.87 10.91
CA SER A 329 3.08 -19.19 10.59
C SER A 329 3.92 -19.27 9.30
N ILE A 330 3.88 -18.25 8.42
CA ILE A 330 4.63 -18.25 7.16
C ILE A 330 6.07 -17.79 7.41
N ASP A 331 7.04 -18.71 7.31
CA ASP A 331 8.46 -18.42 7.58
C ASP A 331 9.06 -17.37 6.65
N TYR A 332 8.67 -17.37 5.37
CA TYR A 332 9.15 -16.42 4.37
C TYR A 332 8.37 -15.09 4.35
N LEU A 333 7.37 -14.92 5.24
CA LEU A 333 6.71 -13.63 5.45
C LEU A 333 7.38 -12.96 6.64
N HIS A 334 8.20 -11.94 6.37
CA HIS A 334 9.01 -11.29 7.40
C HIS A 334 8.31 -10.10 8.06
N ALA A 335 7.33 -9.51 7.39
CA ALA A 335 6.58 -8.37 7.89
C ALA A 335 5.19 -8.28 7.25
N TYR A 336 4.21 -7.74 7.97
CA TYR A 336 2.91 -7.40 7.42
C TYR A 336 2.27 -6.22 8.16
N SER A 337 1.44 -5.42 7.48
CA SER A 337 0.66 -4.35 8.10
C SER A 337 -0.78 -4.35 7.57
N TYR A 338 -1.75 -4.34 8.49
CA TYR A 338 -3.14 -4.11 8.10
C TYR A 338 -3.26 -2.68 7.55
N PHE A 339 -4.10 -2.49 6.54
CA PHE A 339 -4.39 -1.17 5.99
C PHE A 339 -5.63 -0.59 6.67
N MET A 340 -5.52 0.38 7.57
CA MET A 340 -4.33 1.06 8.10
C MET A 340 -4.68 1.70 9.45
N VAL A 341 -3.71 2.34 10.10
CA VAL A 341 -3.96 3.19 11.25
C VAL A 341 -4.58 4.52 10.80
N SER A 342 -5.91 4.60 10.91
CA SER A 342 -6.71 5.83 10.80
C SER A 342 -8.05 5.62 11.49
N THR A 343 -8.89 6.67 11.48
CA THR A 343 -10.22 6.67 12.11
C THR A 343 -11.37 6.37 11.13
N ASP A 344 -11.08 5.90 9.92
CA ASP A 344 -12.14 5.52 8.98
C ASP A 344 -12.84 4.23 9.45
N ALA A 345 -14.08 4.01 8.99
CA ALA A 345 -14.95 2.97 9.55
C ALA A 345 -14.38 1.54 9.48
N ASP A 346 -13.53 1.25 8.49
CA ASP A 346 -12.88 -0.04 8.23
C ASP A 346 -11.41 -0.09 8.70
N ARG A 347 -11.01 0.82 9.60
CA ARG A 347 -9.63 1.04 10.04
C ARG A 347 -9.42 0.75 11.52
N LEU A 348 -8.17 0.81 11.96
CA LEU A 348 -7.75 0.32 13.28
C LEU A 348 -8.23 1.19 14.46
N LEU A 349 -8.68 2.42 14.21
CA LEU A 349 -9.22 3.31 15.23
C LEU A 349 -10.65 3.69 14.92
N SER A 350 -11.47 3.86 15.96
CA SER A 350 -12.83 4.41 15.86
C SER A 350 -12.85 5.92 16.11
N SER A 351 -11.81 6.45 16.74
CA SER A 351 -11.60 7.88 17.00
C SER A 351 -10.13 8.15 17.30
N SER A 352 -9.76 9.42 17.51
CA SER A 352 -8.41 9.82 17.91
C SER A 352 -8.00 9.38 19.32
N SER A 353 -8.86 8.67 20.05
CA SER A 353 -8.57 8.18 21.41
C SER A 353 -8.98 6.73 21.66
N SER A 354 -9.58 6.04 20.68
CA SER A 354 -10.13 4.69 20.87
C SER A 354 -9.88 3.77 19.67
N LEU A 355 -9.53 2.52 19.96
CA LEU A 355 -9.44 1.46 18.96
C LEU A 355 -10.84 1.08 18.46
N SER A 356 -10.95 0.75 17.18
CA SER A 356 -12.13 0.08 16.64
C SER A 356 -12.14 -1.40 17.05
N THR A 357 -13.23 -2.12 16.82
CA THR A 357 -13.27 -3.59 16.98
C THR A 357 -12.21 -4.29 16.11
N ILE A 358 -11.99 -3.77 14.90
CA ILE A 358 -10.93 -4.23 13.99
C ILE A 358 -9.57 -4.03 14.65
N GLY A 359 -9.32 -2.84 15.21
CA GLY A 359 -8.08 -2.50 15.90
C GLY A 359 -7.82 -3.37 17.13
N GLN A 360 -8.84 -3.60 17.95
CA GLN A 360 -8.74 -4.48 19.13
C GLN A 360 -8.38 -5.91 18.73
N THR A 361 -9.00 -6.42 17.65
CA THR A 361 -8.69 -7.74 17.09
C THR A 361 -7.26 -7.80 16.58
N TYR A 362 -6.85 -6.83 15.76
CA TYR A 362 -5.49 -6.75 15.21
C TYR A 362 -4.42 -6.60 16.29
N ALA A 363 -4.70 -5.92 17.40
CA ALA A 363 -3.73 -5.69 18.47
C ALA A 363 -3.59 -6.88 19.45
N SER A 364 -4.64 -7.71 19.60
CA SER A 364 -4.72 -8.76 20.62
C SER A 364 -4.28 -10.15 20.18
N LEU A 365 -4.38 -10.45 18.87
CA LEU A 365 -3.86 -11.67 18.25
C LEU A 365 -2.33 -11.66 18.20
#